data_AF-A0A520C4V9-F1
#
_entry.id   AF-A0A520C4V9-F1
#
_cell.length_a   1.000
_cell.length_b   1.000
_cell.length_c   1.000
_cell.angle_alpha   90.00
_cell.angle_beta   90.00
_cell.angle_gamma   90.00
#
_symmetry.space_group_name_H-M   'P 1'
#
loop_
_entity.id
_entity.type
_entity.pdbx_description
1 polymer ?
#
loop_
_entity_poly.entity_id
_entity_poly.type
_entity_poly.pdbx_seq_one_letter_code
_entity_poly.pdbx_strand_id
1 'polypeptide(L)'
;PKLVNKIILGSALAKRNGVPDWFWGFMAQTKLENMPKPLQDGYKKVAPNPDGLQVMHDRDAKRMVNFKDIPDEQIKAINAPTLIIIGDKDVILPEHALELHRQIANSELAIIPGGHGEYIGEITTLKPNFKESELVIPLIEKFLNKVEK
;
A
#
# COMPACT_ATOMS: atom_id res chain seq x y z
N PRO A 1 0.51 -0.70 -21.03
CA PRO A 1 1.45 0.03 -21.91
C PRO A 1 0.91 1.31 -22.59
N LYS A 2 -0.09 2.03 -22.02
CA LYS A 2 -0.49 3.36 -22.56
C LYS A 2 -0.11 4.55 -21.67
N LEU A 3 0.10 4.31 -20.37
CA LEU A 3 0.49 5.32 -19.37
C LEU A 3 1.71 4.85 -18.56
N VAL A 4 1.74 3.57 -18.20
CA VAL A 4 2.85 2.94 -17.49
C VAL A 4 3.26 1.62 -18.14
N ASN A 5 4.54 1.28 -18.02
CA ASN A 5 5.11 0.03 -18.52
C ASN A 5 4.88 -1.11 -17.53
N LYS A 6 5.14 -0.89 -16.23
CA LYS A 6 4.96 -1.86 -15.15
C LYS A 6 4.34 -1.20 -13.92
N ILE A 7 3.69 -1.99 -13.08
CA ILE A 7 3.02 -1.54 -11.86
C ILE A 7 3.58 -2.31 -10.65
N ILE A 8 3.83 -1.62 -9.55
CA ILE A 8 4.09 -2.24 -8.25
C ILE A 8 2.94 -1.84 -7.33
N LEU A 9 2.18 -2.84 -6.89
CA LEU A 9 1.08 -2.70 -5.93
C LEU A 9 1.59 -3.12 -4.55
N GLY A 10 2.10 -2.14 -3.79
CA GLY A 10 2.48 -2.35 -2.40
C GLY A 10 1.28 -2.19 -1.48
N SER A 11 0.90 -3.25 -0.78
CA SER A 11 -0.18 -3.24 0.22
C SER A 11 -1.47 -2.58 -0.31
N ALA A 12 -1.85 -2.94 -1.53
CA ALA A 12 -2.95 -2.30 -2.25
C ALA A 12 -4.32 -2.83 -1.80
N LEU A 13 -5.24 -1.90 -1.52
CA LEU A 13 -6.64 -2.19 -1.25
C LEU A 13 -7.51 -1.89 -2.48
N ALA A 14 -8.28 -2.88 -2.94
CA ALA A 14 -9.21 -2.71 -4.05
C ALA A 14 -10.65 -3.06 -3.69
N LYS A 15 -10.86 -3.82 -2.61
CA LYS A 15 -12.14 -4.31 -2.14
C LYS A 15 -12.23 -4.12 -0.63
N ARG A 16 -13.40 -3.80 -0.09
CA ARG A 16 -13.55 -3.51 1.35
C ARG A 16 -13.35 -4.72 2.24
N ASN A 17 -13.59 -5.92 1.72
CA ASN A 17 -13.25 -7.19 2.37
C ASN A 17 -11.75 -7.51 2.33
N GLY A 18 -10.91 -6.65 1.75
CA GLY A 18 -9.48 -6.84 1.65
C GLY A 18 -8.67 -6.50 2.90
N VAL A 19 -9.35 -6.08 3.96
CA VAL A 19 -8.83 -5.75 5.28
C VAL A 19 -9.73 -6.40 6.35
N PRO A 20 -9.24 -6.61 7.57
CA PRO A 20 -10.09 -7.06 8.68
C PRO A 20 -11.30 -6.15 8.92
N ASP A 21 -12.44 -6.73 9.31
CA ASP A 21 -13.69 -5.97 9.55
C ASP A 21 -13.55 -4.81 10.54
N TRP A 22 -12.71 -4.99 11.58
CA TRP A 22 -12.46 -3.97 12.59
C TRP A 22 -11.82 -2.69 12.01
N PHE A 23 -11.15 -2.78 10.85
CA PHE A 23 -10.45 -1.67 10.22
C PHE A 23 -11.38 -0.50 9.93
N TRP A 24 -12.61 -0.77 9.47
CA TRP A 24 -13.54 0.28 9.09
C TRP A 24 -14.05 1.10 10.27
N GLY A 25 -14.28 0.43 11.41
CA GLY A 25 -14.63 1.11 12.67
C GLY A 25 -13.48 1.96 13.20
N PHE A 26 -12.26 1.45 13.11
CA PHE A 26 -11.05 2.20 13.45
C PHE A 26 -10.89 3.46 12.57
N MET A 27 -11.01 3.33 11.25
CA MET A 27 -10.88 4.47 10.33
C MET A 27 -11.98 5.54 10.51
N ALA A 28 -13.20 5.15 10.88
CA ALA A 28 -14.28 6.10 11.16
C ALA A 28 -14.03 6.98 12.40
N GLN A 29 -13.12 6.55 13.28
CA GLN A 29 -12.79 7.23 14.54
C GLN A 29 -11.39 7.85 14.53
N THR A 30 -10.70 7.85 13.38
CA THR A 30 -9.34 8.39 13.29
C THR A 30 -9.33 9.89 13.60
N LYS A 31 -8.33 10.30 14.38
CA LYS A 31 -8.08 11.69 14.74
C LYS A 31 -6.61 11.99 14.49
N LEU A 32 -6.29 13.26 14.24
CA LEU A 32 -4.92 13.67 13.93
C LEU A 32 -3.95 13.30 15.07
N GLU A 33 -4.39 13.28 16.32
CA GLU A 33 -3.57 12.90 17.47
C GLU A 33 -3.12 11.43 17.42
N ASN A 34 -3.87 10.57 16.72
CA ASN A 34 -3.54 9.16 16.52
C ASN A 34 -2.58 8.94 15.34
N MET A 35 -2.34 9.97 14.52
CA MET A 35 -1.39 9.88 13.40
C MET A 35 0.04 9.74 13.95
N PRO A 36 0.83 8.74 13.50
CA PRO A 36 2.20 8.58 13.94
C PRO A 36 3.03 9.86 13.80
N LYS A 37 3.76 10.23 14.86
CA LYS A 37 4.58 11.45 14.90
C LYS A 37 5.56 11.58 13.72
N PRO A 38 6.23 10.50 13.26
CA PRO A 38 7.10 10.60 12.08
C PRO A 38 6.38 11.09 10.81
N LEU A 39 5.12 10.69 10.61
CA LEU A 39 4.33 11.13 9.45
C LEU A 39 3.91 12.60 9.58
N GLN A 40 3.54 13.04 10.79
CA GLN A 40 3.24 14.46 11.06
C GLN A 40 4.48 15.34 10.78
N ASP A 41 5.64 14.89 11.22
CA ASP A 41 6.92 15.60 11.02
C ASP A 41 7.33 15.60 9.55
N GLY A 42 7.15 14.46 8.86
CA GLY A 42 7.37 14.35 7.43
C GLY A 42 6.56 15.36 6.63
N TYR A 43 5.25 15.46 6.90
CA TYR A 43 4.39 16.45 6.25
C TYR A 43 4.86 17.88 6.52
N LYS A 44 5.06 18.26 7.79
CA LYS A 44 5.44 19.63 8.18
C LYS A 44 6.78 20.07 7.58
N LYS A 45 7.69 19.12 7.34
CA LYS A 45 9.02 19.39 6.77
C LYS A 45 8.96 19.77 5.28
N VAL A 46 8.02 19.22 4.51
CA VAL A 46 8.00 19.34 3.04
C VAL A 46 6.79 20.08 2.49
N ALA A 47 5.72 20.21 3.26
CA ALA A 47 4.49 20.84 2.80
C ALA A 47 4.68 22.36 2.60
N PRO A 48 4.20 22.94 1.49
CA PRO A 48 4.20 24.39 1.29
C PRO A 48 3.45 25.14 2.39
N ASN A 49 2.44 24.50 3.00
CA ASN A 49 1.70 24.98 4.16
C ASN A 49 1.71 23.92 5.28
N PRO A 50 2.59 24.04 6.29
CA PRO A 50 2.67 23.12 7.42
C PRO A 50 1.38 23.02 8.26
N ASP A 51 0.59 24.09 8.32
CA ASP A 51 -0.69 24.12 9.05
C ASP A 51 -1.79 23.36 8.32
N GLY A 52 -1.55 22.94 7.08
CA GLY A 52 -2.47 22.11 6.29
C GLY A 52 -2.57 20.65 6.74
N LEU A 53 -1.82 20.22 7.76
CA LEU A 53 -1.77 18.83 8.21
C LEU A 53 -3.15 18.26 8.58
N GLN A 54 -3.97 19.02 9.31
CA GLN A 54 -5.33 18.59 9.68
C GLN A 54 -6.19 18.35 8.44
N VAL A 55 -6.12 19.25 7.46
CA VAL A 55 -6.89 19.14 6.22
C VAL A 55 -6.46 17.91 5.41
N MET A 56 -5.15 17.63 5.34
CA MET A 56 -4.62 16.43 4.70
C MET A 56 -5.14 15.16 5.40
N HIS A 57 -4.98 15.08 6.73
CA HIS A 57 -5.47 13.96 7.54
C HIS A 57 -6.97 13.70 7.31
N ASP A 58 -7.79 14.74 7.42
CA ASP A 58 -9.25 14.60 7.31
C ASP A 58 -9.67 14.17 5.90
N ARG A 59 -8.94 14.57 4.86
CA ARG A 59 -9.18 14.13 3.49
C ARG A 59 -8.83 12.65 3.30
N ASP A 60 -7.68 12.20 3.81
CA ASP A 60 -7.28 10.80 3.72
C ASP A 60 -8.23 9.89 4.52
N ALA A 61 -8.62 10.30 5.73
CA ALA A 61 -9.63 9.61 6.54
C ALA A 61 -10.96 9.49 5.80
N LYS A 62 -11.48 10.61 5.26
CA LYS A 62 -12.72 10.62 4.48
C LYS A 62 -12.62 9.76 3.23
N ARG A 63 -11.48 9.75 2.53
CA ARG A 63 -11.24 8.90 1.35
C ARG A 63 -11.37 7.43 1.73
N MET A 64 -10.74 7.00 2.82
CA MET A 64 -10.77 5.61 3.25
C MET A 64 -12.16 5.19 3.74
N VAL A 65 -12.82 5.99 4.58
CA VAL A 65 -14.17 5.67 5.08
C VAL A 65 -15.17 5.50 3.93
N ASN A 66 -15.13 6.40 2.94
CA ASN A 66 -16.01 6.38 1.77
C ASN A 66 -15.50 5.51 0.62
N PHE A 67 -14.41 4.77 0.81
CA PHE A 67 -13.88 3.87 -0.21
C PHE A 67 -14.94 2.83 -0.59
N LYS A 68 -15.10 2.65 -1.90
CA LYS A 68 -15.98 1.64 -2.49
C LYS A 68 -15.12 0.69 -3.31
N ASP A 69 -15.58 -0.55 -3.39
CA ASP A 69 -14.93 -1.59 -4.17
C ASP A 69 -14.73 -1.15 -5.62
N ILE A 70 -13.52 -1.39 -6.11
CA ILE A 70 -13.21 -1.26 -7.52
C ILE A 70 -13.90 -2.42 -8.25
N PRO A 71 -14.69 -2.19 -9.33
CA PRO A 71 -15.32 -3.26 -10.08
C PRO A 71 -14.32 -4.27 -10.62
N ASP A 72 -14.69 -5.55 -10.62
CA ASP A 72 -13.85 -6.65 -11.11
C ASP A 72 -13.37 -6.41 -12.54
N GLU A 73 -14.25 -5.87 -13.39
CA GLU A 73 -13.95 -5.58 -14.79
C GLU A 73 -12.81 -4.57 -14.93
N GLN A 74 -12.72 -3.61 -14.00
CA GLN A 74 -11.63 -2.62 -14.01
C GLN A 74 -10.30 -3.23 -13.55
N ILE A 75 -10.34 -4.14 -12.56
CA ILE A 75 -9.14 -4.84 -12.08
C ILE A 75 -8.63 -5.79 -13.19
N LYS A 76 -9.53 -6.56 -13.81
CA LYS A 76 -9.21 -7.48 -14.93
C LYS A 76 -8.74 -6.74 -16.18
N ALA A 77 -9.09 -5.46 -16.36
CA ALA A 77 -8.62 -4.64 -17.46
C ALA A 77 -7.14 -4.20 -17.32
N ILE A 78 -6.50 -4.46 -16.18
CA ILE A 78 -5.07 -4.19 -15.98
C ILE A 78 -4.25 -5.17 -16.83
N ASN A 79 -3.69 -4.65 -17.92
CA ASN A 79 -2.85 -5.40 -18.85
C ASN A 79 -1.34 -5.21 -18.61
N ALA A 80 -0.95 -4.15 -17.90
CA ALA A 80 0.46 -3.91 -17.59
C ALA A 80 0.96 -4.97 -16.61
N PRO A 81 2.19 -5.50 -16.79
CA PRO A 81 2.78 -6.40 -15.82
C PRO A 81 2.77 -5.77 -14.43
N THR A 82 2.36 -6.55 -13.44
CA THR A 82 2.07 -6.04 -12.10
C THR A 82 2.75 -6.91 -11.06
N LEU A 83 3.51 -6.31 -10.16
CA LEU A 83 4.00 -6.98 -8.96
C LEU A 83 3.15 -6.57 -7.77
N ILE A 84 2.50 -7.52 -7.12
CA ILE A 84 1.74 -7.34 -5.88
C ILE A 84 2.67 -7.73 -4.72
N ILE A 85 2.88 -6.83 -3.77
CA ILE A 85 3.72 -7.06 -2.59
C ILE A 85 2.95 -6.71 -1.33
N ILE A 86 2.90 -7.61 -0.36
CA ILE A 86 2.33 -7.36 0.97
C ILE A 86 3.23 -7.97 2.08
N GLY A 87 3.03 -7.49 3.30
CA GLY A 87 3.51 -8.19 4.50
C GLY A 87 2.58 -9.36 4.90
N ASP A 88 3.10 -10.38 5.59
CA ASP A 88 2.32 -11.49 6.14
C ASP A 88 1.49 -11.09 7.37
N LYS A 89 1.85 -9.97 8.02
CA LYS A 89 1.15 -9.33 9.14
C LYS A 89 0.63 -7.94 8.76
N ASP A 90 0.37 -7.74 7.48
CA ASP A 90 -0.19 -6.51 6.94
C ASP A 90 -1.66 -6.35 7.38
N VAL A 91 -2.17 -5.12 7.32
CA VAL A 91 -3.61 -4.86 7.40
C VAL A 91 -4.32 -5.35 6.15
N ILE A 92 -3.62 -5.44 5.02
CA ILE A 92 -4.10 -6.09 3.80
C ILE A 92 -4.05 -7.60 3.98
N LEU A 93 -5.19 -8.26 3.79
CA LEU A 93 -5.29 -9.70 3.94
C LEU A 93 -4.55 -10.45 2.82
N PRO A 94 -3.81 -11.53 3.13
CA PRO A 94 -3.22 -12.41 2.12
C PRO A 94 -4.22 -12.91 1.07
N GLU A 95 -5.45 -13.22 1.48
CA GLU A 95 -6.54 -13.67 0.63
C GLU A 95 -6.90 -12.62 -0.43
N HIS A 96 -6.85 -11.34 -0.06
CA HIS A 96 -7.12 -10.22 -0.96
C HIS A 96 -6.01 -10.01 -1.98
N ALA A 97 -4.75 -10.10 -1.54
CA ALA A 97 -3.62 -10.04 -2.47
C ALA A 97 -3.66 -11.22 -3.48
N LEU A 98 -4.07 -12.40 -3.03
CA LEU A 98 -4.28 -13.57 -3.89
C LEU A 98 -5.47 -13.39 -4.84
N GLU A 99 -6.57 -12.78 -4.39
CA GLU A 99 -7.71 -12.43 -5.25
C GLU A 99 -7.27 -11.50 -6.39
N LEU A 100 -6.55 -10.42 -6.06
CA LEU A 100 -5.99 -9.50 -7.07
C LEU A 100 -5.04 -10.20 -8.03
N HIS A 101 -4.17 -11.08 -7.53
CA HIS A 101 -3.27 -11.86 -8.37
C HIS A 101 -4.02 -12.74 -9.38
N ARG A 102 -5.14 -13.34 -8.97
CA ARG A 102 -6.00 -14.13 -9.87
C ARG A 102 -6.75 -13.28 -10.89
N GLN A 103 -7.08 -12.03 -10.56
CA GLN A 103 -7.81 -11.12 -11.45
C GLN A 103 -6.89 -10.41 -12.46
N ILE A 104 -5.66 -10.08 -12.08
CA ILE A 104 -4.70 -9.39 -12.95
C ILE A 104 -3.87 -10.41 -13.71
N ALA A 105 -4.15 -10.59 -15.00
CA ALA A 105 -3.59 -11.66 -15.82
C ALA A 105 -2.05 -11.72 -15.83
N ASN A 106 -1.38 -10.57 -15.86
CA ASN A 106 0.08 -10.46 -15.96
C ASN A 106 0.72 -10.09 -14.59
N SER A 107 0.22 -10.68 -13.50
CA SER A 107 0.70 -10.35 -12.16
C SER A 107 1.67 -11.38 -11.58
N GLU A 108 2.55 -10.90 -10.70
CA GLU A 108 3.37 -11.68 -9.77
C GLU A 108 2.97 -11.31 -8.34
N LEU A 109 3.09 -12.25 -7.40
CA LEU A 109 2.74 -12.04 -5.99
C LEU A 109 3.92 -12.35 -5.08
N ALA A 110 4.22 -11.43 -4.16
CA ALA A 110 5.16 -11.60 -3.07
C ALA A 110 4.46 -11.30 -1.73
N ILE A 111 4.43 -12.31 -0.85
CA ILE A 111 4.00 -12.16 0.55
C ILE A 111 5.25 -12.40 1.39
N ILE A 112 5.64 -11.43 2.20
CA ILE A 112 6.90 -11.49 2.93
C ILE A 112 6.72 -11.26 4.43
N PRO A 113 7.65 -11.71 5.29
CA PRO A 113 7.56 -11.44 6.71
C PRO A 113 7.56 -9.93 7.01
N GLY A 114 6.55 -9.44 7.73
CA GLY A 114 6.47 -8.04 8.14
C GLY A 114 5.08 -7.43 8.11
N GLY A 115 4.98 -6.20 8.61
CA GLY A 115 3.77 -5.39 8.59
C GLY A 115 3.60 -4.55 7.32
N HIS A 116 2.58 -3.69 7.35
CA HIS A 116 2.25 -2.76 6.26
C HIS A 116 3.44 -1.83 5.92
N GLY A 117 3.96 -1.93 4.69
CA GLY A 117 5.07 -1.09 4.21
C GLY A 117 6.45 -1.39 4.81
N GLU A 118 6.59 -2.32 5.75
CA GLU A 118 7.88 -2.66 6.39
C GLU A 118 8.94 -3.08 5.34
N TYR A 119 8.48 -3.77 4.30
CA TYR A 119 9.31 -4.27 3.21
C TYR A 119 9.96 -3.22 2.31
N ILE A 120 9.50 -1.97 2.37
CA ILE A 120 10.12 -0.81 1.70
C ILE A 120 10.69 0.21 2.69
N GLY A 121 10.69 -0.10 4.00
CA GLY A 121 11.23 0.77 5.03
C GLY A 121 10.30 1.94 5.35
N GLU A 122 8.99 1.68 5.41
CA GLU A 122 8.01 2.68 5.85
C GLU A 122 8.43 3.22 7.22
N ILE A 123 8.44 4.55 7.37
CA ILE A 123 9.12 5.24 8.47
C ILE A 123 8.60 4.87 9.86
N THR A 124 7.33 4.47 9.98
CA THR A 124 6.72 4.04 11.25
C THR A 124 7.00 2.59 11.61
N THR A 125 7.58 1.81 10.68
CA THR A 125 7.98 0.41 10.89
C THR A 125 9.46 0.25 11.27
N LEU A 126 10.29 1.29 11.09
CA LEU A 126 11.73 1.20 11.33
C LEU A 126 12.06 0.97 12.81
N LYS A 127 12.86 -0.06 13.07
CA LYS A 127 13.37 -0.42 14.41
C LYS A 127 14.79 0.14 14.60
N PRO A 128 15.28 0.36 15.84
CA PRO A 128 16.62 0.89 16.09
C PRO A 128 17.78 0.09 15.45
N ASN A 129 17.57 -1.21 15.19
CA ASN A 129 18.52 -2.12 14.59
C ASN A 129 18.19 -2.50 13.14
N PHE A 130 17.32 -1.72 12.48
CA PHE A 130 16.93 -1.93 11.08
C PHE A 130 18.17 -1.99 10.18
N LYS A 131 18.16 -2.95 9.26
CA LYS A 131 19.16 -3.08 8.20
C LYS A 131 18.49 -2.96 6.84
N GLU A 132 19.11 -2.22 5.92
CA GLU A 132 18.62 -2.11 4.53
C GLU A 132 18.49 -3.47 3.83
N SER A 133 19.26 -4.48 4.27
CA SER A 133 19.14 -5.86 3.79
C SER A 133 17.80 -6.53 4.11
N GLU A 134 16.99 -5.95 5.00
CA GLU A 134 15.63 -6.42 5.32
C GLU A 134 14.61 -5.94 4.27
N LEU A 135 14.97 -4.97 3.42
CA LEU A 135 14.10 -4.46 2.36
C LEU A 135 14.07 -5.40 1.15
N VAL A 136 12.95 -5.38 0.43
CA VAL A 136 12.78 -6.17 -0.80
C VAL A 136 13.12 -5.41 -2.08
N ILE A 137 13.99 -4.41 -1.99
CA ILE A 137 14.45 -3.63 -3.15
C ILE A 137 14.98 -4.54 -4.28
N PRO A 138 15.82 -5.58 -4.02
CA PRO A 138 16.29 -6.45 -5.09
C PRO A 138 15.16 -7.24 -5.79
N LEU A 139 14.08 -7.56 -5.07
CA LEU A 139 12.90 -8.23 -5.66
C LEU A 139 12.14 -7.27 -6.58
N ILE A 140 11.95 -6.03 -6.14
CA ILE A 140 11.35 -4.96 -6.93
C ILE A 140 12.16 -4.68 -8.19
N GLU A 141 13.47 -4.48 -8.05
CA GLU A 141 14.38 -4.24 -9.17
C GLU A 141 14.41 -5.41 -10.15
N LYS A 142 14.44 -6.64 -9.65
CA LYS A 142 14.34 -7.85 -10.49
C LYS A 142 13.07 -7.82 -11.34
N PHE A 143 11.92 -7.45 -10.78
CA PHE A 143 10.68 -7.33 -11.53
C PHE A 143 10.74 -6.20 -12.57
N LEU A 144 11.22 -5.02 -12.17
CA LEU A 144 11.35 -3.86 -13.07
C LEU A 144 12.30 -4.12 -14.24
N ASN A 145 13.38 -4.89 -14.02
CA ASN A 145 14.39 -5.20 -15.04
C ASN A 145 14.04 -6.39 -15.95
N LYS A 146 12.95 -7.13 -15.68
CA LYS A 146 12.51 -8.21 -16.59
C LYS A 146 12.24 -7.68 -18.00
N VAL A 147 12.92 -8.22 -19.00
CA VAL A 147 12.56 -7.97 -20.40
C VAL A 147 11.32 -8.81 -20.71
N GLU A 148 10.23 -8.14 -21.07
CA GLU A 148 9.00 -8.80 -21.53
C GLU A 148 9.29 -9.50 -22.87
N LYS A 149 8.85 -10.76 -23.00
CA LYS A 149 9.02 -11.55 -24.22
C LYS A 149 8.00 -11.17 -25.28
#